data_AF-A0A7C3NH36-F1
#
_entry.id   AF-A0A7C3NH36-F1
#
_cell.length_a   1.000
_cell.length_b   1.000
_cell.length_c   1.000
_cell.angle_alpha   90.00
_cell.angle_beta   90.00
_cell.angle_gamma   90.00
#
_symmetry.space_group_name_H-M   'P 1'
#
loop_
_entity.id
_entity.type
_entity.pdbx_description
1 polymer ?
#
loop_
_entity_poly.entity_id
_entity_poly.type
_entity_poly.pdbx_seq_one_letter_code
_entity_poly.pdbx_strand_id
1 'polypeptide(L)' 'MNWDTISGQWKQMKGKMKQQWGKLTDDELDIIAGQRDQLIGKIQEKYGWSRDEAERRVDDWSRDLDRHPDSSLRH' A
#
# COMPACT_ATOMS: atom_id res chain seq x y z
N MET A 1 1.70 -8.08 9.63
CA MET A 1 2.95 -7.30 9.57
C MET A 1 2.77 -5.93 10.23
N ASN A 2 3.79 -5.38 10.90
CA ASN A 2 3.74 -4.02 11.46
C ASN A 2 4.04 -2.98 10.37
N TRP A 3 3.44 -1.79 10.51
CA TRP A 3 3.65 -0.70 9.56
C TRP A 3 5.11 -0.23 9.50
N ASP A 4 5.84 -0.35 10.61
CA ASP A 4 7.28 -0.05 10.67
C ASP A 4 8.09 -0.89 9.66
N THR A 5 7.79 -2.18 9.55
CA THR A 5 8.44 -3.07 8.58
C THR A 5 8.05 -2.71 7.15
N ILE A 6 6.79 -2.28 6.94
CA ILE A 6 6.31 -1.83 5.64
C ILE A 6 7.05 -0.56 5.19
N SER A 7 7.25 0.39 6.09
CA SER A 7 8.04 1.59 5.84
C SER A 7 9.49 1.24 5.47
N GLY A 8 10.12 0.34 6.23
CA GLY A 8 11.49 -0.12 5.95
C GLY A 8 11.65 -0.85 4.61
N GLN A 9 10.64 -1.60 4.17
CA GLN A 9 10.65 -2.35 2.91
C GLN A 9 9.77 -1.72 1.82
N TRP A 10 9.45 -0.43 1.96
CA TRP A 10 8.47 0.26 1.12
C TRP A 10 8.76 0.15 -0.38
N LYS A 11 10.04 0.27 -0.77
CA LYS A 11 10.48 0.15 -2.16
C LYS A 11 10.17 -1.20 -2.80
N GLN A 12 10.13 -2.28 -2.03
CA GLN A 12 9.74 -3.60 -2.54
C GLN A 12 8.22 -3.75 -2.56
N MET A 13 7.54 -3.18 -1.55
CA MET A 13 6.09 -3.30 -1.38
C MET A 13 5.29 -2.41 -2.35
N LYS A 14 5.86 -1.29 -2.83
CA LYS A 14 5.20 -0.38 -3.78
C LYS A 14 4.73 -1.07 -5.05
N GLY A 15 5.43 -2.11 -5.51
CA GLY A 15 5.04 -2.90 -6.68
C GLY A 15 3.72 -3.65 -6.48
N LYS A 16 3.52 -4.26 -5.30
CA LYS A 16 2.25 -4.88 -4.92
C LYS A 16 1.16 -3.83 -4.70
N MET A 17 1.53 -2.70 -4.11
CA MET A 17 0.62 -1.59 -3.90
C MET A 17 0.05 -1.04 -5.20
N LYS A 18 0.88 -0.86 -6.23
CA LYS A 18 0.45 -0.43 -7.56
C LYS A 18 -0.48 -1.43 -8.25
N GLN A 19 -0.32 -2.72 -7.99
CA GLN A 19 -1.24 -3.75 -8.50
C GLN A 19 -2.61 -3.65 -7.83
N GLN A 20 -2.64 -3.44 -6.51
CA GLN A 20 -3.89 -3.27 -5.75
C GLN A 20 -4.60 -1.95 -6.10
N TRP A 21 -3.84 -0.86 -6.18
CA TRP A 21 -4.34 0.47 -6.44
C TRP A 21 -3.77 1.03 -7.75
N GLY A 22 -4.22 0.49 -8.88
CA GLY A 22 -3.75 0.90 -10.21
C GLY A 22 -3.94 2.38 -10.58
N LYS A 23 -4.72 3.15 -9.79
CA LYS A 23 -4.82 4.62 -9.96
C LYS A 23 -3.66 5.38 -9.33
N LEU A 24 -2.93 4.77 -8.40
CA LEU A 24 -1.75 5.36 -7.77
C LEU A 24 -0.52 5.13 -8.65
N THR A 25 0.20 6.20 -8.94
CA THR A 25 1.43 6.18 -9.73
C THR A 25 2.65 5.97 -8.86
N ASP A 26 3.75 5.45 -9.43
CA ASP A 26 4.99 5.20 -8.67
C ASP A 26 5.50 6.46 -7.95
N ASP A 27 5.34 7.62 -8.58
CA ASP A 27 5.70 8.93 -8.02
C ASP A 27 4.89 9.26 -6.76
N GLU A 28 3.57 9.03 -6.78
CA GLU A 28 2.72 9.19 -5.60
C GLU A 28 3.12 8.22 -4.47
N LEU A 29 3.49 6.99 -4.82
CA LEU A 29 3.96 6.01 -3.84
C LEU A 29 5.32 6.41 -3.26
N ASP A 30 6.18 7.04 -4.05
CA ASP A 30 7.47 7.56 -3.59
C ASP A 30 7.26 8.72 -2.60
N ILE A 31 6.34 9.64 -2.90
CA ILE A 31 5.96 10.75 -2.01
C ILE A 31 5.38 10.23 -0.69
N ILE A 32 4.55 9.18 -0.74
CA ILE A 32 4.01 8.55 0.48
C ILE A 32 5.14 8.01 1.36
N ALA A 33 6.25 7.54 0.77
CA ALA A 33 7.44 7.09 1.50
C ALA A 33 7.15 6.12 2.67
N GLY A 34 6.16 5.24 2.51
CA GLY A 34 5.76 4.31 3.55
C GLY A 34 5.07 4.95 4.75
N GLN A 35 4.50 6.15 4.61
CA GLN A 35 3.70 6.81 5.64
C GLN A 35 2.23 6.39 5.53
N ARG A 36 1.68 5.77 6.58
CA ARG A 36 0.30 5.24 6.57
C ARG A 36 -0.74 6.31 6.31
N ASP A 37 -0.63 7.42 7.02
CA ASP A 37 -1.60 8.52 6.95
C ASP A 37 -1.59 9.19 5.56
N GLN A 38 -0.40 9.36 4.96
CA GLN A 38 -0.27 9.85 3.58
C GLN A 38 -0.91 8.91 2.56
N LEU A 39 -0.73 7.59 2.72
CA LEU A 39 -1.37 6.60 1.86
C LEU A 39 -2.90 6.68 1.96
N ILE A 40 -3.43 6.77 3.19
CA ILE A 40 -4.87 6.93 3.44
C ILE A 40 -5.38 8.22 2.80
N GLY A 41 -4.66 9.33 2.95
CA GLY A 41 -4.98 10.61 2.28
C GLY A 41 -5.07 10.46 0.77
N LYS A 42 -4.03 9.89 0.14
CA LYS A 42 -3.98 9.69 -1.32
C LYS A 42 -5.07 8.77 -1.83
N ILE A 43 -5.38 7.70 -1.11
CA ILE A 43 -6.48 6.79 -1.48
C ILE A 43 -7.82 7.53 -1.45
N GLN A 44 -8.08 8.35 -0.41
CA GLN A 44 -9.29 9.18 -0.35
C GLN A 44 -9.36 10.14 -1.55
N GLU A 45 -8.27 10.84 -1.88
CA GLU A 45 -8.22 11.77 -3.02
C GLU A 45 -8.45 11.08 -4.37
N LYS A 46 -7.85 9.90 -4.59
CA LYS A 46 -7.82 9.23 -5.90
C LYS A 46 -9.04 8.34 -6.15
N TYR A 47 -9.62 7.80 -5.09
CA TYR A 47 -10.77 6.89 -5.16
C TYR A 47 -12.06 7.52 -4.64
N GLY A 48 -12.01 8.66 -3.94
CA GLY A 48 -13.18 9.29 -3.34
C GLY A 48 -13.76 8.50 -2.18
N TRP A 49 -12.95 7.65 -1.54
CA TRP A 49 -13.39 6.83 -0.41
C TRP A 49 -13.37 7.63 0.89
N SER A 50 -14.21 7.23 1.85
CA SER A 50 -14.16 7.74 3.22
C SER A 50 -12.89 7.28 3.93
N ARG A 51 -12.45 8.04 4.94
CA ARG A 51 -11.29 7.69 5.77
C ARG A 51 -11.36 6.25 6.30
N ASP A 52 -12.50 5.82 6.86
CA ASP A 52 -12.69 4.44 7.36
C ASP A 52 -12.45 3.37 6.28
N GLU A 53 -12.97 3.58 5.08
CA GLU A 53 -12.81 2.63 3.98
C GLU A 53 -11.35 2.63 3.47
N ALA A 54 -10.73 3.80 3.34
CA ALA A 54 -9.31 3.89 3.00
C ALA A 54 -8.42 3.21 4.06
N GLU A 55 -8.72 3.41 5.35
CA GLU A 55 -8.03 2.75 6.46
C GLU A 55 -8.16 1.23 6.41
N ARG A 56 -9.36 0.71 6.16
CA ARG A 56 -9.59 -0.73 5.98
C ARG A 56 -8.82 -1.30 4.81
N ARG A 57 -8.78 -0.59 3.67
CA ARG A 57 -8.06 -1.04 2.47
C ARG A 57 -6.56 -1.10 2.71
N VAL A 58 -6.01 -0.14 3.45
CA VAL A 58 -4.60 -0.13 3.85
C VAL A 58 -4.30 -1.25 4.85
N ASP A 59 -5.19 -1.49 5.80
CA ASP A 59 -5.05 -2.60 6.76
C ASP A 59 -5.11 -3.97 6.06
N ASP A 60 -6.06 -4.14 5.14
CA ASP A 60 -6.21 -5.34 4.32
C ASP A 60 -4.96 -5.62 3.48
N TRP A 61 -4.43 -4.59 2.82
CA TRP A 61 -3.17 -4.71 2.08
C TRP A 61 -1.99 -5.09 2.98
N SER A 62 -1.86 -4.46 4.15
CA SER A 62 -0.82 -4.79 5.14
C SER A 62 -0.91 -6.25 5.60
N ARG A 63 -2.12 -6.79 5.73
CA ARG A 63 -2.38 -8.21 6.06
C ARG A 63 -2.10 -9.15 4.90
N ASP A 64 -2.39 -8.74 3.67
CA ASP A 64 -2.09 -9.53 2.46
C ASP A 64 -0.57 -9.72 2.30
N LEU A 65 0.22 -8.68 2.56
CA LEU A 65 1.68 -8.75 2.55
C LEU A 65 2.23 -9.78 3.55
N ASP A 66 1.59 -9.91 4.71
CA ASP A 66 1.96 -10.88 5.75
C ASP A 66 1.67 -12.32 5.31
N ARG A 67 0.53 -12.53 4.66
CA ARG A 67 0.12 -13.85 4.16
C ARG A 67 0.93 -14.33 2.96
N HIS A 68 1.50 -13.43 2.19
CA HIS A 68 2.34 -13.74 1.02
C HIS A 68 3.71 -13.06 1.11
N PRO A 69 4.64 -13.56 1.96
CA PRO A 69 5.95 -12.93 2.17
C PRO A 69 6.80 -12.87 0.90
N ASP A 70 6.64 -13.82 -0.03
CA ASP A 70 7.20 -13.76 -1.37
C ASP A 70 6.54 -14.89 -2.17
N SER A 71 5.80 -14.57 -3.22
CA SER A 71 5.47 -15.54 -4.26
C SER A 71 6.18 -15.10 -5.53
N SER A 72 7.52 -15.15 -5.49
CA SER A 72 8.29 -15.53 -6.67
C SER A 72 7.89 -16.97 -7.07
N LEU A 73 6.73 -17.11 -7.71
CA LEU A 73 6.28 -18.30 -8.43
C LEU A 73 5.64 -17.76 -9.72
N ARG A 74 6.46 -17.35 -10.69
CA ARG A 74 7.00 -18.19 -11.77
C ARG A 74 5.91 -18.49 -12.80
N HIS A 75 6.02 -17.83 -13.95
CA HIS A 75 5.62 -18.41 -15.23
C HIS A 75 6.91 -18.69 -16.01
#